data_AF-A0A5E3WLY3-F1
#
_entry.id   AF-A0A5E3WLY3-F1
#
_cell.length_a   1.000
_cell.length_b   1.000
_cell.length_c   1.000
_cell.angle_alpha   90.00
_cell.angle_beta   90.00
_cell.angle_gamma   90.00
#
_symmetry.space_group_name_H-M   'P 1'
#
loop_
_entity.id
_entity.type
_entity.pdbx_description
1 polymer ?
#
loop_
_entity_poly.entity_id
_entity_poly.type
_entity_poly.pdbx_seq_one_letter_code
_entity_poly.pdbx_strand_id
1 'polypeptide(L)'
;MDKHASAAREMWSSAIRSRFEVYAANAPSHPDSRHRTALADRELRILQEQLALARKLRNKTTGPCRLPPESLALVFDMLQAQWKPTGATALDYQSDGPQFETTYTSGWMAILHICSYWREVALSTSALWSRLDCLDLHPELIPTILIRSRGLPLTFRIDGSTTVHKFGRPCYSAPIPTSSWLYRPILRRLAHLEISNVPDEYLQSWLPTFRQSPMPLLRTICITGDTGVVEEEDDDHIARYKAPRSVIPGDTFHRVAPQLYQLYLREVRFSWTSSLFSRSVVELELGLWGEHEPDVQSCTPSEEQFQAALSSMPALKRLTLHAIFPPAPEDGHDPEAIRLPDCFEHLDVTCNTIHSIESCMSFMGRIALPQTAIRELNVFPPIRHTGDDILETSAKKLFTAMDEDLPARELHLHEDTVALEIGERPLHSLLLQPLYPDDCDDWEAPLGGRHPGGHYLRLSYKIHDRPLEILIPLLSLATLQTIVCTPDRIYELTANDWTSTFGTAKTLQRLCLVYTEHLGELFDALCEVEQYEDGTPHFALFPTLSTLVLHKPQDIDYPHPFSHMYKNLQFPEEREELRKELAASFLEALQIREMKGAPVKELYVGKGMSGWEIWKHAEQLVTVTYF
;
A
#
# COMPACT_ATOMS: atom_id res chain seq x y z
N MET A 1 20.19 43.25 -29.28
CA MET A 1 21.01 42.03 -29.22
C MET A 1 22.20 42.07 -30.18
N ASP A 2 22.09 42.69 -31.37
CA ASP A 2 23.14 42.63 -32.41
C ASP A 2 24.47 43.33 -32.10
N LYS A 3 24.46 44.44 -31.33
CA LYS A 3 25.70 45.16 -30.97
C LYS A 3 26.66 44.33 -30.11
N HIS A 4 26.14 43.56 -29.16
CA HIS A 4 26.96 42.68 -28.32
C HIS A 4 27.51 41.50 -29.12
N ALA A 5 26.72 40.94 -30.05
CA ALA A 5 27.16 39.85 -30.91
C ALA A 5 28.30 40.28 -31.86
N SER A 6 28.21 41.49 -32.44
CA SER A 6 29.28 42.04 -33.30
C SER A 6 30.57 42.27 -32.52
N ALA A 7 30.48 42.95 -31.37
CA ALA A 7 31.65 43.23 -30.52
C ALA A 7 32.33 41.93 -30.03
N ALA A 8 31.55 40.93 -29.61
CA ALA A 8 32.09 39.64 -29.21
C ALA A 8 32.78 38.91 -30.39
N ARG A 9 32.16 38.92 -31.59
CA ARG A 9 32.74 38.31 -32.78
C ARG A 9 34.07 38.96 -33.15
N GLU A 10 34.15 40.29 -33.13
CA GLU A 10 35.38 41.02 -33.44
C GLU A 10 36.49 40.71 -32.44
N MET A 11 36.18 40.73 -31.14
CA MET A 11 37.13 40.39 -30.07
C MET A 11 37.69 38.97 -30.24
N TRP A 12 36.82 37.96 -30.37
CA TRP A 12 37.26 36.57 -30.52
C TRP A 12 37.98 36.33 -31.84
N SER A 13 37.55 36.96 -32.94
CA SER A 13 38.23 36.87 -34.24
C SER A 13 39.63 37.48 -34.18
N SER A 14 39.79 38.63 -33.51
CA SER A 14 41.10 39.28 -33.30
C SER A 14 42.03 38.39 -32.47
N ALA A 15 41.53 37.83 -31.37
CA ALA A 15 42.30 36.93 -30.52
C ALA A 15 42.74 35.64 -31.24
N ILE A 16 41.84 35.03 -32.03
CA ILE A 16 42.16 33.83 -32.82
C ILE A 16 43.19 34.16 -33.90
N ARG A 17 42.99 35.25 -34.67
CA ARG A 17 43.95 35.68 -35.70
C ARG A 17 45.33 35.93 -35.12
N SER A 18 45.43 36.69 -34.02
CA SER A 18 46.71 36.97 -33.35
C SER A 18 47.49 35.71 -32.96
N ARG A 19 46.80 34.60 -32.65
CA ARG A 19 47.45 33.35 -32.26
C ARG A 19 47.76 32.42 -33.43
N PHE A 20 46.92 32.40 -34.47
CA PHE A 20 47.06 31.48 -35.61
C PHE A 20 47.84 32.09 -36.78
N GLU A 21 47.79 33.41 -37.01
CA GLU A 21 48.46 34.07 -38.13
C GLU A 21 50.00 33.98 -38.02
N VAL A 22 50.55 33.82 -36.81
CA VAL A 22 51.99 33.59 -36.60
C VAL A 22 52.45 32.28 -37.25
N TYR A 23 51.59 31.27 -37.35
CA TYR A 23 51.90 30.00 -38.02
C TYR A 23 51.63 30.05 -39.53
N ALA A 24 50.69 30.91 -39.96
CA ALA A 24 50.32 31.12 -41.36
C ALA A 24 51.27 32.07 -42.11
N ALA A 25 51.90 33.01 -41.40
CA ALA A 25 52.85 33.95 -41.99
C ALA A 25 54.08 33.22 -42.54
N ASN A 26 54.39 33.47 -43.81
CA ASN A 26 55.59 32.98 -44.47
C ASN A 26 56.81 33.71 -43.91
N ALA A 27 57.38 33.22 -42.81
CA ALA A 27 58.74 33.59 -42.44
C ALA A 27 59.73 32.97 -43.45
N PRO A 28 60.66 33.74 -44.05
CA PRO A 28 61.59 33.24 -45.08
C PRO A 28 62.67 32.27 -44.56
N SER A 29 62.70 32.00 -43.26
CA SER A 29 63.70 31.15 -42.61
C SER A 29 63.05 29.90 -42.01
N HIS A 30 62.86 28.89 -42.87
CA HIS A 30 62.49 27.50 -42.59
C HIS A 30 62.37 27.08 -41.11
N PRO A 31 61.13 26.98 -40.57
CA PRO A 31 60.73 25.89 -39.71
C PRO A 31 59.92 24.88 -40.55
N ASP A 32 60.17 23.59 -40.34
CA ASP A 32 59.43 22.48 -40.98
C ASP A 32 57.91 22.74 -40.94
N SER A 33 57.25 22.64 -42.10
CA SER A 33 55.80 22.82 -42.24
C SER A 33 55.03 21.96 -41.22
N ARG A 34 55.54 20.73 -40.96
CA ARG A 34 54.96 19.81 -39.95
C ARG A 34 54.99 20.38 -38.54
N HIS A 35 56.07 21.09 -38.17
CA HIS A 35 56.19 21.70 -36.85
C HIS A 35 55.18 22.84 -36.66
N ARG A 36 54.94 23.66 -37.70
CA ARG A 36 53.93 24.73 -37.66
C ARG A 36 52.51 24.19 -37.55
N THR A 37 52.17 23.14 -38.31
CA THR A 37 50.88 22.44 -38.18
C THR A 37 50.69 21.87 -36.78
N ALA A 38 51.69 21.20 -36.22
CA ALA A 38 51.61 20.63 -34.86
C ALA A 38 51.39 21.71 -33.77
N LEU A 39 51.99 22.90 -33.92
CA LEU A 39 51.75 24.04 -33.03
C LEU A 39 50.34 24.61 -33.19
N ALA A 40 49.84 24.72 -34.42
CA ALA A 40 48.45 25.13 -34.68
C ALA A 40 47.43 24.12 -34.11
N ASP A 41 47.69 22.81 -34.22
CA ASP A 41 46.86 21.75 -33.64
C ASP A 41 46.87 21.80 -32.10
N ARG A 42 47.98 22.20 -31.49
CA ARG A 42 48.06 22.44 -30.04
C ARG A 42 47.19 23.63 -29.64
N GLU A 43 47.24 24.73 -30.38
CA GLU A 43 46.38 25.90 -30.13
C GLU A 43 44.90 25.57 -30.33
N LEU A 44 44.57 24.76 -31.34
CA LEU A 44 43.20 24.29 -31.56
C LEU A 44 42.69 23.45 -30.38
N ARG A 45 43.52 22.55 -29.84
CA ARG A 45 43.18 21.78 -28.62
C ARG A 45 42.94 22.70 -27.41
N ILE A 46 43.79 23.70 -27.20
CA ILE A 46 43.61 24.68 -26.12
C ILE A 46 42.30 25.46 -26.31
N LEU A 47 41.97 25.88 -27.54
CA LEU A 47 40.69 26.53 -27.83
C LEU A 47 39.49 25.63 -27.50
N GLN A 48 39.57 24.32 -27.77
CA GLN A 48 38.53 23.35 -27.41
C GLN A 48 38.37 23.25 -25.88
N GLU A 49 39.46 23.25 -25.11
CA GLU A 49 39.44 23.29 -23.65
C GLU A 49 38.81 24.60 -23.13
N GLN A 50 39.19 25.74 -23.70
CA GLN A 50 38.61 27.03 -23.32
C GLN A 50 37.13 27.12 -23.69
N LEU A 51 36.70 26.49 -24.79
CA LEU A 51 35.29 26.37 -25.14
C LEU A 51 34.52 25.54 -24.11
N ALA A 52 35.11 24.46 -23.58
CA ALA A 52 34.51 23.68 -22.50
C ALA A 52 34.36 24.51 -21.21
N LEU A 53 35.36 25.33 -20.86
CA LEU A 53 35.28 26.29 -19.75
C LEU A 53 34.18 27.33 -19.97
N ALA A 54 34.11 27.93 -21.16
CA ALA A 54 33.07 28.89 -21.53
C ALA A 54 31.66 28.25 -21.44
N ARG A 55 31.50 27.00 -21.88
CA ARG A 55 30.25 26.23 -21.71
C ARG A 55 29.93 26.01 -20.23
N LYS A 56 30.92 25.68 -19.39
CA LYS A 56 30.73 25.54 -17.93
C LYS A 56 30.26 26.86 -17.30
N LEU A 57 30.87 27.98 -17.67
CA LEU A 57 30.48 29.32 -17.20
C LEU A 57 29.08 29.72 -17.69
N ARG A 58 28.74 29.45 -18.95
CA ARG A 58 27.38 29.65 -19.48
C ARG A 58 26.36 28.80 -18.73
N ASN A 59 26.67 27.55 -18.40
CA ASN A 59 25.74 26.72 -17.64
C ASN A 59 25.48 27.31 -16.25
N LYS A 60 26.45 27.97 -15.59
CA LYS A 60 26.18 28.69 -14.33
C LYS A 60 25.14 29.81 -14.46
N THR A 61 24.82 30.29 -15.67
CA THR A 61 23.78 31.29 -15.89
C THR A 61 22.41 30.69 -16.18
N THR A 62 22.28 29.37 -16.36
CA THR A 62 20.99 28.69 -16.58
C THR A 62 20.35 28.28 -15.24
N GLY A 63 19.02 28.36 -15.16
CA GLY A 63 18.27 28.12 -13.91
C GLY A 63 18.67 26.85 -13.15
N PRO A 64 18.65 25.66 -13.79
CA PRO A 64 18.94 24.41 -13.10
C PRO A 64 20.39 24.25 -12.61
N CYS A 65 21.34 25.00 -13.17
CA CYS A 65 22.74 24.99 -12.76
C CYS A 65 23.09 26.10 -11.74
N ARG A 66 22.11 26.94 -11.36
CA ARG A 66 22.22 27.91 -10.26
C ARG A 66 21.78 27.33 -8.91
N LEU A 67 21.13 26.17 -8.93
CA LEU A 67 20.69 25.50 -7.72
C LEU A 67 21.90 25.08 -6.87
N PRO A 68 21.81 25.21 -5.53
CA PRO A 68 22.77 24.59 -4.62
C PRO A 68 22.89 23.08 -4.88
N PRO A 69 24.08 22.48 -4.64
CA PRO A 69 24.30 21.06 -4.88
C PRO A 69 23.34 20.18 -4.06
N GLU A 70 22.93 20.61 -2.86
CA GLU A 70 21.99 19.90 -2.01
C GLU A 70 20.59 19.87 -2.62
N SER A 71 20.09 21.01 -3.11
CA SER A 71 18.79 21.09 -3.79
C SER A 71 18.78 20.25 -5.05
N LEU A 72 19.87 20.27 -5.81
CA LEU A 72 20.00 19.47 -7.02
C LEU A 72 20.11 17.97 -6.70
N ALA A 73 20.76 17.59 -5.60
CA ALA A 73 20.80 16.21 -5.12
C ALA A 73 19.41 15.69 -4.72
N LEU A 74 18.57 16.50 -4.09
CA LEU A 74 17.16 16.16 -3.81
C LEU A 74 16.37 15.93 -5.10
N VAL A 75 16.57 16.77 -6.12
CA VAL A 75 15.96 16.58 -7.44
C VAL A 75 16.43 15.26 -8.07
N PHE A 76 17.72 14.92 -7.94
CA PHE A 76 18.25 13.65 -8.44
C PHE A 76 17.71 12.44 -7.70
N ASP A 77 17.47 12.54 -6.39
CA ASP A 77 16.86 11.48 -5.58
C ASP A 77 15.41 11.22 -6.03
N MET A 78 14.62 12.27 -6.24
CA MET A 78 13.27 12.16 -6.81
C MET A 78 13.30 11.58 -8.24
N LEU A 79 14.28 12.00 -9.05
CA LEU A 79 14.45 11.48 -10.41
C LEU A 79 14.81 9.99 -10.41
N GLN A 80 15.64 9.53 -9.47
CA GLN A 80 15.99 8.12 -9.34
C GLN A 80 14.76 7.26 -9.04
N ALA A 81 13.82 7.75 -8.22
CA ALA A 81 12.59 7.03 -7.90
C ALA A 81 11.66 6.87 -9.12
N GLN A 82 11.61 7.88 -10.00
CA GLN A 82 10.69 7.92 -11.14
C GLN A 82 11.29 7.39 -12.45
N TRP A 83 12.60 7.55 -12.66
CA TRP A 83 13.30 7.19 -13.89
C TRP A 83 14.41 6.17 -13.61
N LYS A 84 14.00 4.95 -13.29
CA LYS A 84 14.91 3.84 -13.01
C LYS A 84 15.66 3.39 -14.27
N PRO A 85 16.89 2.86 -14.12
CA PRO A 85 17.51 2.02 -15.14
C PRO A 85 16.60 0.85 -15.49
N THR A 86 16.73 0.29 -16.68
CA THR A 86 15.97 -0.89 -17.09
C THR A 86 16.87 -1.90 -17.79
N GLY A 87 16.72 -3.17 -17.46
CA GLY A 87 17.33 -4.32 -18.13
C GLY A 87 16.24 -5.09 -18.87
N ALA A 88 16.41 -5.31 -20.17
CA ALA A 88 15.45 -6.04 -20.99
C ALA A 88 16.16 -7.17 -21.72
N THR A 89 15.78 -8.40 -21.40
CA THR A 89 16.25 -9.60 -22.09
C THR A 89 15.32 -9.94 -23.25
N ALA A 90 15.88 -10.06 -24.45
CA ALA A 90 15.18 -10.51 -25.64
C ALA A 90 15.71 -11.88 -26.08
N LEU A 91 14.82 -12.74 -26.57
CA LEU A 91 15.21 -13.98 -27.25
C LEU A 91 15.57 -13.64 -28.70
N ASP A 92 16.79 -13.96 -29.11
CA ASP A 92 17.21 -13.89 -30.49
C ASP A 92 16.85 -15.19 -31.22
N TYR A 93 15.86 -15.10 -32.10
CA TYR A 93 15.42 -16.21 -32.96
C TYR A 93 16.29 -16.41 -34.21
N GLN A 94 17.28 -15.54 -34.46
CA GLN A 94 18.12 -15.59 -35.66
C GLN A 94 19.37 -16.47 -35.51
N SER A 95 19.63 -16.97 -34.30
CA SER A 95 20.78 -17.80 -33.95
C SER A 95 20.46 -19.31 -34.02
N ASP A 96 21.48 -20.16 -34.25
CA ASP A 96 21.39 -21.64 -34.18
C ASP A 96 21.18 -22.11 -32.72
N GLY A 97 20.00 -21.82 -32.16
CA GLY A 97 19.60 -22.08 -30.78
C GLY A 97 19.10 -20.82 -30.06
N PRO A 98 18.34 -20.99 -28.95
CA PRO A 98 17.84 -19.85 -28.18
C PRO A 98 18.99 -19.07 -27.56
N GLN A 99 19.29 -17.88 -28.08
CA GLN A 99 20.21 -16.93 -27.46
C GLN A 99 19.43 -15.83 -26.77
N PHE A 100 19.91 -15.40 -25.60
CA PHE A 100 19.32 -14.32 -24.83
C PHE A 100 20.26 -13.12 -24.86
N GLU A 101 19.77 -11.98 -25.32
CA GLU A 101 20.52 -10.71 -25.28
C GLU A 101 19.83 -9.74 -24.31
N THR A 102 20.56 -9.27 -23.30
CA THR A 102 20.05 -8.28 -22.34
C THR A 102 20.56 -6.89 -22.68
N THR A 103 19.63 -5.99 -22.99
CA THR A 103 19.90 -4.57 -23.22
C THR A 103 19.63 -3.76 -21.95
N TYR A 104 20.45 -2.74 -21.70
CA TYR A 104 20.33 -1.91 -20.49
C TYR A 104 20.16 -0.44 -20.84
N THR A 105 19.30 0.27 -20.11
CA THR A 105 19.17 1.71 -20.16
C THR A 105 19.79 2.36 -18.93
N SER A 106 20.32 3.58 -19.07
CA SER A 106 20.98 4.27 -17.96
C SER A 106 20.00 4.89 -16.94
N GLY A 107 18.71 5.06 -17.30
CA GLY A 107 17.74 5.78 -16.48
C GLY A 107 18.26 7.14 -16.00
N TRP A 108 18.03 7.45 -14.73
CA TRP A 108 18.51 8.66 -14.05
C TRP A 108 20.02 8.90 -14.22
N MET A 109 20.85 7.89 -14.43
CA MET A 109 22.30 8.07 -14.62
C MET A 109 22.63 8.89 -15.88
N ALA A 110 21.68 9.08 -16.80
CA ALA A 110 21.81 10.01 -17.92
C ALA A 110 22.14 11.45 -17.47
N ILE A 111 21.78 11.85 -16.24
CA ILE A 111 22.14 13.17 -15.68
C ILE A 111 23.66 13.40 -15.64
N LEU A 112 24.45 12.32 -15.54
CA LEU A 112 25.91 12.39 -15.61
C LEU A 112 26.40 12.94 -16.95
N HIS A 113 25.58 12.93 -17.99
CA HIS A 113 25.93 13.37 -19.34
C HIS A 113 25.43 14.78 -19.67
N ILE A 114 24.60 15.39 -18.82
CA ILE A 114 24.00 16.72 -19.08
C ILE A 114 25.05 17.83 -19.01
N CYS A 115 25.74 17.97 -17.87
CA CYS A 115 26.85 18.91 -17.74
C CYS A 115 27.83 18.51 -16.63
N SER A 116 28.99 19.17 -16.57
CA SER A 116 30.02 18.88 -15.56
C SER A 116 29.57 19.16 -14.13
N TYR A 117 28.74 20.18 -13.89
CA TYR A 117 28.23 20.50 -12.56
C TYR A 117 27.27 19.41 -12.06
N TRP A 118 26.31 18.99 -12.88
CA TRP A 118 25.37 17.92 -12.54
C TRP A 118 26.08 16.60 -12.28
N ARG A 119 27.08 16.28 -13.12
CA ARG A 119 27.95 15.12 -12.90
C ARG A 119 28.67 15.19 -11.56
N GLU A 120 29.28 16.33 -11.24
CA GLU A 120 30.00 16.53 -9.98
C GLU A 120 29.08 16.32 -8.77
N VAL A 121 27.89 16.93 -8.80
CA VAL A 121 26.87 16.75 -7.75
C VAL A 121 26.46 15.29 -7.63
N ALA A 122 26.01 14.65 -8.71
CA ALA A 122 25.55 13.26 -8.69
C ALA A 122 26.63 12.26 -8.25
N LEU A 123 27.90 12.47 -8.62
CA LEU A 123 29.02 11.63 -8.18
C LEU A 123 29.42 11.90 -6.72
N SER A 124 29.17 13.10 -6.21
CA SER A 124 29.42 13.46 -4.81
C SER A 124 28.34 12.95 -3.86
N THR A 125 27.12 12.75 -4.35
CA THR A 125 25.97 12.25 -3.60
C THR A 125 25.97 10.71 -3.56
N SER A 126 26.63 10.13 -2.57
CA SER A 126 26.78 8.67 -2.46
C SER A 126 25.46 7.91 -2.27
N ALA A 127 24.42 8.54 -1.72
CA ALA A 127 23.11 7.92 -1.51
C ALA A 127 22.41 7.50 -2.82
N LEU A 128 22.66 8.22 -3.93
CA LEU A 128 22.14 7.84 -5.25
C LEU A 128 22.68 6.48 -5.73
N TRP A 129 23.81 6.05 -5.17
CA TRP A 129 24.52 4.84 -5.57
C TRP A 129 24.30 3.67 -4.61
N SER A 130 23.41 3.81 -3.62
CA SER A 130 23.14 2.76 -2.63
C SER A 130 21.80 2.03 -2.81
N ARG A 131 20.87 2.56 -3.62
CA ARG A 131 19.58 1.92 -3.95
C ARG A 131 19.64 1.32 -5.35
N LEU A 132 19.62 -0.01 -5.45
CA LEU A 132 19.96 -0.73 -6.68
C LEU A 132 18.86 -1.72 -7.07
N ASP A 133 18.28 -1.51 -8.25
CA ASP A 133 17.48 -2.50 -8.96
C ASP A 133 18.45 -3.43 -9.73
N CYS A 134 18.81 -4.57 -9.13
CA CYS A 134 19.98 -5.35 -9.53
C CYS A 134 19.88 -5.94 -10.94
N LEU A 135 18.68 -6.33 -11.38
CA LEU A 135 18.46 -6.91 -12.71
C LEU A 135 18.45 -5.86 -13.83
N ASP A 136 18.23 -4.61 -13.47
CA ASP A 136 18.13 -3.48 -14.39
C ASP A 136 19.46 -2.76 -14.62
N LEU A 137 20.53 -3.27 -14.01
CA LEU A 137 21.86 -2.69 -14.02
C LEU A 137 22.86 -3.65 -14.66
N HIS A 138 23.64 -3.15 -15.61
CA HIS A 138 24.69 -3.94 -16.24
C HIS A 138 25.73 -4.40 -15.19
N PRO A 139 26.08 -5.70 -15.11
CA PRO A 139 26.97 -6.22 -14.07
C PRO A 139 28.35 -5.54 -14.01
N GLU A 140 28.88 -5.06 -15.13
CA GLU A 140 30.16 -4.32 -15.15
C GLU A 140 30.13 -2.99 -14.38
N LEU A 141 28.94 -2.45 -14.11
CA LEU A 141 28.79 -1.23 -13.31
C LEU A 141 28.95 -1.48 -11.81
N ILE A 142 28.88 -2.74 -11.35
CA ILE A 142 28.93 -3.09 -9.93
C ILE A 142 30.14 -2.46 -9.22
N PRO A 143 31.40 -2.59 -9.69
CA PRO A 143 32.54 -1.97 -9.02
C PRO A 143 32.42 -0.44 -8.95
N THR A 144 31.94 0.19 -10.02
CA THR A 144 31.74 1.64 -10.11
C THR A 144 30.71 2.13 -9.10
N ILE A 145 29.58 1.43 -9.00
CA ILE A 145 28.50 1.72 -8.06
C ILE A 145 28.98 1.53 -6.61
N LEU A 146 29.70 0.44 -6.33
CA LEU A 146 30.22 0.15 -4.99
C LEU A 146 31.25 1.18 -4.52
N ILE A 147 32.07 1.72 -5.41
CA ILE A 147 32.99 2.83 -5.11
C ILE A 147 32.21 4.12 -4.85
N ARG A 148 31.23 4.45 -5.70
CA ARG A 148 30.44 5.69 -5.59
C ARG A 148 29.52 5.73 -4.37
N SER A 149 29.06 4.58 -3.89
CA SER A 149 28.30 4.47 -2.64
C SER A 149 29.12 4.73 -1.38
N ARG A 150 30.46 4.84 -1.48
CA ARG A 150 31.37 5.26 -0.38
C ARG A 150 31.16 4.51 0.95
N GLY A 151 30.89 3.21 0.87
CA GLY A 151 30.71 2.38 2.07
C GLY A 151 29.32 2.47 2.72
N LEU A 152 28.38 3.27 2.18
CA LEU A 152 27.01 3.32 2.69
C LEU A 152 26.33 1.95 2.64
N PRO A 153 25.39 1.67 3.57
CA PRO A 153 24.55 0.48 3.49
C PRO A 153 23.77 0.44 2.18
N LEU A 154 23.61 -0.76 1.62
CA LEU A 154 22.99 -0.97 0.31
C LEU A 154 21.55 -1.45 0.47
N THR A 155 20.69 -1.05 -0.46
CA THR A 155 19.31 -1.51 -0.64
C THR A 155 19.23 -2.20 -1.99
N PHE A 156 18.96 -3.50 -2.00
CA PHE A 156 18.84 -4.31 -3.21
C PHE A 156 17.39 -4.65 -3.46
N ARG A 157 16.96 -4.43 -4.70
CA ARG A 157 15.72 -4.96 -5.24
C ARG A 157 16.05 -5.88 -6.41
N ILE A 158 15.59 -7.12 -6.32
CA ILE A 158 15.72 -8.16 -7.35
C ILE A 158 14.30 -8.53 -7.77
N ASP A 159 13.84 -7.96 -8.87
CA ASP A 159 12.48 -8.14 -9.37
C ASP A 159 12.51 -8.88 -10.70
N GLY A 160 12.14 -10.17 -10.70
CA GLY A 160 12.20 -11.00 -11.91
C GLY A 160 11.15 -10.64 -12.96
N SER A 161 10.17 -9.79 -12.66
CA SER A 161 9.13 -9.38 -13.63
C SER A 161 9.72 -8.67 -14.85
N THR A 162 10.82 -7.93 -14.67
CA THR A 162 11.53 -7.21 -15.75
C THR A 162 12.18 -8.16 -16.76
N THR A 163 12.49 -9.38 -16.33
CA THR A 163 13.04 -10.45 -17.18
C THR A 163 11.97 -11.35 -17.81
N VAL A 164 10.77 -11.44 -17.22
CA VAL A 164 9.80 -12.51 -17.51
C VAL A 164 8.59 -12.04 -18.34
N HIS A 165 8.21 -10.76 -18.33
CA HIS A 165 6.87 -10.31 -18.82
C HIS A 165 6.75 -9.68 -20.21
N LYS A 166 7.77 -9.65 -21.08
CA LYS A 166 7.59 -9.05 -22.43
C LYS A 166 6.93 -9.95 -23.49
N PHE A 167 6.59 -11.21 -23.19
CA PHE A 167 6.14 -12.18 -24.21
C PHE A 167 4.77 -12.84 -23.97
N GLY A 168 3.97 -12.42 -22.98
CA GLY A 168 2.66 -13.03 -22.71
C GLY A 168 2.73 -14.51 -22.27
N ARG A 169 3.93 -15.10 -22.19
CA ARG A 169 4.23 -16.35 -21.48
C ARG A 169 5.59 -16.20 -20.77
N PRO A 170 5.70 -16.62 -19.49
CA PRO A 170 6.96 -16.60 -18.76
C PRO A 170 8.00 -17.50 -19.43
N CYS A 171 9.11 -16.92 -19.90
CA CYS A 171 10.24 -17.67 -20.44
C CYS A 171 11.18 -18.06 -19.27
N TYR A 172 10.84 -19.14 -18.58
CA TYR A 172 11.55 -19.62 -17.38
C TYR A 172 13.03 -20.01 -17.59
N SER A 173 13.55 -19.98 -18.83
CA SER A 173 14.92 -20.38 -19.18
C SER A 173 15.90 -19.23 -19.41
N ALA A 174 15.46 -17.97 -19.36
CA ALA A 174 16.35 -16.82 -19.56
C ALA A 174 17.32 -16.67 -18.36
N PRO A 175 18.65 -16.69 -18.56
CA PRO A 175 19.61 -16.59 -17.46
C PRO A 175 19.51 -15.23 -16.75
N ILE A 176 19.30 -15.26 -15.44
CA ILE A 176 19.30 -14.05 -14.61
C ILE A 176 20.74 -13.76 -14.14
N PRO A 177 21.37 -12.62 -14.51
CA PRO A 177 22.77 -12.33 -14.20
C PRO A 177 22.96 -11.82 -12.75
N THR A 178 22.54 -12.60 -11.76
CA THR A 178 22.53 -12.24 -10.33
C THR A 178 23.77 -12.64 -9.55
N SER A 179 24.53 -13.62 -10.04
CA SER A 179 25.73 -14.13 -9.35
C SER A 179 26.74 -13.03 -9.00
N SER A 180 26.84 -11.99 -9.83
CA SER A 180 27.72 -10.83 -9.61
C SER A 180 27.29 -9.96 -8.42
N TRP A 181 25.98 -9.88 -8.14
CA TRP A 181 25.42 -9.06 -7.06
C TRP A 181 25.46 -9.78 -5.71
N LEU A 182 25.34 -11.11 -5.71
CA LEU A 182 25.29 -11.94 -4.49
C LEU A 182 26.68 -12.25 -3.90
N TYR A 183 27.70 -11.46 -4.23
CA TYR A 183 29.06 -11.67 -3.74
C TYR A 183 29.21 -11.25 -2.26
N ARG A 184 29.90 -12.07 -1.45
CA ARG A 184 30.00 -11.92 0.02
C ARG A 184 30.34 -10.50 0.53
N PRO A 185 31.33 -9.76 0.00
CA PRO A 185 31.64 -8.39 0.44
C PRO A 185 30.50 -7.40 0.20
N ILE A 186 29.69 -7.64 -0.84
CA ILE A 186 28.52 -6.81 -1.15
C ILE A 186 27.42 -7.10 -0.12
N LEU A 187 27.15 -8.38 0.13
CA LEU A 187 26.15 -8.84 1.11
C LEU A 187 26.43 -8.33 2.53
N ARG A 188 27.70 -8.13 2.92
CA ARG A 188 28.06 -7.55 4.23
C ARG A 188 27.59 -6.10 4.42
N ARG A 189 27.39 -5.37 3.33
CA ARG A 189 26.91 -3.99 3.33
C ARG A 189 25.40 -3.87 3.16
N LEU A 190 24.71 -4.99 2.97
CA LEU A 190 23.29 -5.01 2.67
C LEU A 190 22.49 -4.65 3.92
N ALA A 191 21.63 -3.65 3.79
CA ALA A 191 20.67 -3.25 4.83
C ALA A 191 19.23 -3.62 4.47
N HIS A 192 18.88 -3.59 3.19
CA HIS A 192 17.54 -3.96 2.73
C HIS A 192 17.67 -4.90 1.54
N LEU A 193 16.98 -6.03 1.59
CA LEU A 193 16.92 -7.02 0.52
C LEU A 193 15.46 -7.28 0.16
N GLU A 194 15.10 -6.98 -1.08
CA GLU A 194 13.78 -7.28 -1.65
C GLU A 194 13.98 -8.22 -2.84
N ILE A 195 13.34 -9.38 -2.81
CA ILE A 195 13.32 -10.37 -3.88
C ILE A 195 11.85 -10.63 -4.22
N SER A 196 11.46 -10.37 -5.47
CA SER A 196 10.08 -10.53 -5.92
C SER A 196 10.02 -11.09 -7.34
N ASN A 197 8.97 -11.85 -7.66
CA ASN A 197 8.70 -12.35 -9.02
C ASN A 197 9.89 -13.15 -9.61
N VAL A 198 10.71 -13.78 -8.77
CA VAL A 198 11.86 -14.57 -9.19
C VAL A 198 11.44 -16.04 -9.25
N PRO A 199 11.66 -16.74 -10.38
CA PRO A 199 11.34 -18.16 -10.46
C PRO A 199 12.08 -18.97 -9.40
N ASP A 200 11.40 -19.97 -8.84
CA ASP A 200 11.90 -20.81 -7.74
C ASP A 200 13.30 -21.39 -7.99
N GLU A 201 13.61 -21.80 -9.23
CA GLU A 201 14.91 -22.37 -9.59
C GLU A 201 16.08 -21.42 -9.30
N TYR A 202 15.87 -20.12 -9.56
CA TYR A 202 16.86 -19.09 -9.28
C TYR A 202 16.98 -18.83 -7.79
N LEU A 203 15.85 -18.70 -7.08
CA LEU A 203 15.87 -18.50 -5.63
C LEU A 203 16.60 -19.67 -4.94
N GLN A 204 16.28 -20.92 -5.30
CA GLN A 204 16.97 -22.12 -4.81
C GLN A 204 18.48 -22.08 -5.06
N SER A 205 18.92 -21.61 -6.23
CA SER A 205 20.35 -21.47 -6.55
C SER A 205 21.07 -20.44 -5.67
N TRP A 206 20.35 -19.45 -5.12
CA TRP A 206 20.92 -18.38 -4.30
C TRP A 206 20.99 -18.74 -2.81
N LEU A 207 20.09 -19.59 -2.32
CA LEU A 207 20.02 -19.98 -0.90
C LEU A 207 21.36 -20.49 -0.32
N PRO A 208 22.17 -21.32 -1.02
CA PRO A 208 23.48 -21.71 -0.52
C PRO A 208 24.41 -20.52 -0.26
N THR A 209 24.35 -19.49 -1.10
CA THR A 209 25.15 -18.27 -0.94
C THR A 209 24.69 -17.48 0.28
N PHE A 210 23.38 -17.32 0.47
CA PHE A 210 22.83 -16.65 1.66
C PHE A 210 23.16 -17.39 2.95
N ARG A 211 23.09 -18.71 2.95
CA ARG A 211 23.47 -19.55 4.10
C ARG A 211 24.91 -19.31 4.57
N GLN A 212 25.84 -19.09 3.62
CA GLN A 212 27.26 -18.94 3.91
C GLN A 212 27.72 -17.49 4.13
N SER A 213 26.83 -16.50 3.98
CA SER A 213 27.20 -15.08 3.93
C SER A 213 26.59 -14.32 5.11
N PRO A 214 27.38 -13.78 6.05
CA PRO A 214 26.84 -12.96 7.12
C PRO A 214 26.35 -11.61 6.59
N MET A 215 25.21 -11.14 7.08
CA MET A 215 24.61 -9.85 6.72
C MET A 215 24.41 -8.98 7.97
N PRO A 216 25.49 -8.44 8.56
CA PRO A 216 25.45 -7.80 9.88
C PRO A 216 24.66 -6.49 9.92
N LEU A 217 24.46 -5.85 8.76
CA LEU A 217 23.73 -4.58 8.63
C LEU A 217 22.28 -4.78 8.16
N LEU A 218 21.86 -6.03 7.92
CA LEU A 218 20.53 -6.33 7.38
C LEU A 218 19.46 -5.93 8.38
N ARG A 219 18.52 -5.13 7.90
CA ARG A 219 17.44 -4.49 8.64
C ARG A 219 16.07 -4.94 8.17
N THR A 220 15.92 -5.05 6.85
CA THR A 220 14.69 -5.47 6.20
C THR A 220 15.00 -6.56 5.20
N ILE A 221 14.21 -7.63 5.24
CA ILE A 221 14.17 -8.63 4.19
C ILE A 221 12.73 -8.85 3.74
N CYS A 222 12.51 -8.79 2.44
CA CYS A 222 11.28 -9.17 1.79
C CYS A 222 11.60 -10.21 0.72
N ILE A 223 11.00 -11.38 0.83
CA ILE A 223 11.08 -12.42 -0.20
C ILE A 223 9.65 -12.80 -0.56
N THR A 224 9.29 -12.55 -1.81
CA THR A 224 8.03 -12.96 -2.43
C THR A 224 8.34 -13.96 -3.53
N GLY A 225 7.90 -15.20 -3.35
CA GLY A 225 8.01 -16.26 -4.36
C GLY A 225 7.16 -15.98 -5.60
N ASP A 226 7.43 -16.75 -6.66
CA ASP A 226 6.68 -16.72 -7.91
C ASP A 226 5.46 -17.65 -7.81
N THR A 227 4.26 -17.07 -7.86
CA THR A 227 2.99 -17.81 -7.72
C THR A 227 2.50 -18.45 -9.00
N GLY A 228 3.18 -18.22 -10.14
CA GLY A 228 2.92 -18.75 -11.48
C GLY A 228 1.55 -19.41 -11.68
N VAL A 229 0.63 -18.74 -12.38
CA VAL A 229 -0.71 -19.28 -12.66
C VAL A 229 -0.59 -20.57 -13.47
N VAL A 230 -1.18 -21.65 -12.95
CA VAL A 230 -1.41 -22.86 -13.74
C VAL A 230 -2.65 -22.57 -14.61
N GLU A 231 -2.45 -22.28 -15.89
CA GLU A 231 -3.54 -22.24 -16.87
C GLU A 231 -4.11 -23.66 -16.99
N GLU A 232 -5.17 -23.99 -16.24
CA GLU A 232 -6.02 -25.15 -16.53
C GLU A 232 -7.25 -24.69 -17.32
N GLU A 233 -7.56 -25.42 -18.42
CA GLU A 233 -8.68 -25.17 -19.35
C GLU A 233 -10.03 -25.67 -18.80
N ASP A 234 -10.24 -25.70 -17.48
CA ASP A 234 -11.50 -26.19 -16.89
C ASP A 234 -12.48 -25.03 -16.62
N ASP A 235 -13.76 -25.28 -16.92
CA ASP A 235 -14.90 -24.33 -16.92
C ASP A 235 -15.16 -23.60 -15.57
N ASP A 236 -14.46 -23.94 -14.48
CA ASP A 236 -14.71 -23.43 -13.13
C ASP A 236 -13.87 -22.20 -12.70
N HIS A 237 -13.00 -21.65 -13.55
CA HIS A 237 -12.30 -20.36 -13.32
C HIS A 237 -11.54 -20.19 -11.98
N ILE A 238 -11.27 -21.24 -11.20
CA ILE A 238 -10.41 -21.14 -10.01
C ILE A 238 -8.96 -21.22 -10.47
N ALA A 239 -8.27 -20.08 -10.50
CA ALA A 239 -6.84 -20.04 -10.78
C ALA A 239 -6.08 -20.86 -9.73
N ARG A 240 -5.53 -22.01 -10.12
CA ARG A 240 -4.64 -22.81 -9.28
C ARG A 240 -3.24 -22.21 -9.32
N TYR A 241 -2.68 -21.96 -8.14
CA TYR A 241 -1.34 -21.41 -8.01
C TYR A 241 -0.34 -22.54 -7.82
N LYS A 242 0.82 -22.43 -8.48
CA LYS A 242 1.90 -23.39 -8.29
C LYS A 242 2.38 -23.32 -6.84
N ALA A 243 2.47 -24.46 -6.16
CA ALA A 243 2.99 -24.51 -4.80
C ALA A 243 4.46 -24.05 -4.77
N PRO A 244 4.86 -23.19 -3.83
CA PRO A 244 6.23 -22.70 -3.75
C PRO A 244 7.18 -23.86 -3.44
N ARG A 245 8.24 -24.02 -4.22
CA ARG A 245 9.24 -25.09 -4.03
C ARG A 245 10.44 -24.64 -3.21
N SER A 246 10.71 -23.33 -3.16
CA SER A 246 11.86 -22.78 -2.45
C SER A 246 11.64 -22.79 -0.94
N VAL A 247 12.57 -23.44 -0.20
CA VAL A 247 12.57 -23.47 1.28
C VAL A 247 13.71 -22.62 1.81
N ILE A 248 13.40 -21.53 2.50
CA ILE A 248 14.38 -20.69 3.19
C ILE A 248 15.01 -21.50 4.35
N PRO A 249 16.33 -21.78 4.31
CA PRO A 249 16.99 -22.56 5.36
C PRO A 249 16.92 -21.87 6.74
N GLY A 250 16.77 -22.63 7.82
CA GLY A 250 16.73 -22.04 9.18
C GLY A 250 18.05 -21.38 9.61
N ASP A 251 19.15 -21.67 8.94
CA ASP A 251 20.48 -21.11 9.18
C ASP A 251 20.93 -20.10 8.11
N THR A 252 19.98 -19.48 7.40
CA THR A 252 20.24 -18.39 6.47
C THR A 252 21.05 -17.25 7.13
N PHE A 253 21.88 -16.58 6.34
CA PHE A 253 22.79 -15.50 6.76
C PHE A 253 23.85 -15.90 7.77
N HIS A 254 24.23 -17.19 7.80
CA HIS A 254 25.16 -17.73 8.79
C HIS A 254 24.70 -17.44 10.23
N ARG A 255 23.38 -17.26 10.46
CA ARG A 255 22.79 -16.85 11.74
C ARG A 255 23.25 -15.47 12.23
N VAL A 256 23.72 -14.60 11.33
CA VAL A 256 24.21 -13.25 11.65
C VAL A 256 23.40 -12.21 10.87
N ALA A 257 22.26 -11.82 11.46
CA ALA A 257 21.45 -10.67 11.05
C ALA A 257 20.92 -9.92 12.30
N PRO A 258 21.81 -9.36 13.13
CA PRO A 258 21.47 -8.83 14.46
C PRO A 258 20.66 -7.53 14.43
N GLN A 259 20.58 -6.85 13.28
CA GLN A 259 19.82 -5.60 13.10
C GLN A 259 18.47 -5.83 12.39
N LEU A 260 18.10 -7.10 12.13
CA LEU A 260 16.90 -7.44 11.39
C LEU A 260 15.67 -7.04 12.21
N TYR A 261 14.92 -6.07 11.73
CA TYR A 261 13.72 -5.57 12.39
C TYR A 261 12.44 -5.82 11.59
N GLN A 262 12.54 -6.01 10.27
CA GLN A 262 11.43 -6.29 9.36
C GLN A 262 11.68 -7.58 8.57
N LEU A 263 10.74 -8.52 8.66
CA LEU A 263 10.81 -9.82 7.99
C LEU A 263 9.49 -10.09 7.27
N TYR A 264 9.55 -10.13 5.94
CA TYR A 264 8.41 -10.44 5.07
C TYR A 264 8.74 -11.70 4.25
N LEU A 265 8.04 -12.79 4.50
CA LEU A 265 8.16 -14.05 3.76
C LEU A 265 6.81 -14.42 3.16
N ARG A 266 6.71 -14.22 1.86
CA ARG A 266 5.49 -14.32 1.07
C ARG A 266 5.71 -15.38 0.00
N GLU A 267 4.78 -16.30 -0.19
CA GLU A 267 4.89 -17.30 -1.27
C GLU A 267 6.18 -18.12 -1.23
N VAL A 268 6.73 -18.34 -0.04
CA VAL A 268 7.96 -19.11 0.16
C VAL A 268 7.83 -20.02 1.36
N ARG A 269 8.47 -21.19 1.30
CA ARG A 269 8.51 -22.10 2.44
C ARG A 269 9.60 -21.69 3.42
N PHE A 270 9.35 -21.83 4.71
CA PHE A 270 10.33 -21.52 5.76
C PHE A 270 10.14 -22.44 6.97
N SER A 271 11.11 -22.45 7.89
CA SER A 271 11.01 -23.18 9.15
C SER A 271 10.75 -22.23 10.31
N TRP A 272 9.76 -22.54 11.16
CA TRP A 272 9.48 -21.83 12.42
C TRP A 272 10.63 -21.85 13.44
N THR A 273 11.63 -22.71 13.24
CA THR A 273 12.87 -22.75 14.04
C THR A 273 14.01 -21.91 13.44
N SER A 274 13.71 -21.10 12.43
CA SER A 274 14.68 -20.26 11.73
C SER A 274 15.30 -19.21 12.65
N SER A 275 16.59 -18.96 12.46
CA SER A 275 17.33 -17.88 13.12
C SER A 275 16.91 -16.48 12.67
N LEU A 276 16.03 -16.37 11.66
CA LEU A 276 15.42 -15.10 11.23
C LEU A 276 14.41 -14.58 12.26
N PHE A 277 13.75 -15.47 13.00
CA PHE A 277 12.91 -15.10 14.15
C PHE A 277 13.84 -14.74 15.31
N SER A 278 14.17 -13.46 15.40
CA SER A 278 15.21 -12.95 16.29
C SER A 278 14.68 -11.83 17.16
N ARG A 279 15.40 -11.54 18.25
CA ARG A 279 14.95 -10.58 19.27
C ARG A 279 14.76 -9.16 18.76
N SER A 280 15.35 -8.81 17.63
CA SER A 280 15.26 -7.48 17.02
C SER A 280 14.06 -7.32 16.09
N VAL A 281 13.37 -8.41 15.73
CA VAL A 281 12.21 -8.35 14.82
C VAL A 281 11.07 -7.58 15.49
N VAL A 282 10.61 -6.54 14.81
CA VAL A 282 9.50 -5.65 15.21
C VAL A 282 8.27 -5.90 14.35
N GLU A 283 8.47 -6.27 13.10
CA GLU A 283 7.41 -6.48 12.13
C GLU A 283 7.66 -7.79 11.37
N LEU A 284 6.65 -8.65 11.40
CA LEU A 284 6.68 -9.96 10.80
C LEU A 284 5.44 -10.15 9.92
N GLU A 285 5.68 -10.51 8.66
CA GLU A 285 4.64 -10.94 7.73
C GLU A 285 4.99 -12.29 7.15
N LEU A 286 4.06 -13.23 7.28
CA LEU A 286 4.19 -14.59 6.75
C LEU A 286 2.92 -14.92 5.98
N GLY A 287 3.04 -15.36 4.74
CA GLY A 287 1.85 -15.57 3.93
C GLY A 287 2.00 -16.50 2.75
N LEU A 288 0.93 -17.22 2.47
CA LEU A 288 0.67 -17.94 1.24
C LEU A 288 -0.72 -17.52 0.71
N TRP A 289 -0.80 -17.19 -0.57
CA TRP A 289 -1.95 -16.63 -1.24
C TRP A 289 -2.44 -17.58 -2.34
N GLY A 290 -3.73 -17.91 -2.23
CA GLY A 290 -4.41 -18.79 -3.17
C GLY A 290 -4.50 -20.24 -2.71
N GLU A 291 -5.17 -21.06 -3.52
CA GLU A 291 -5.29 -22.49 -3.28
C GLU A 291 -4.04 -23.20 -3.80
N HIS A 292 -3.18 -23.58 -2.86
CA HIS A 292 -2.04 -24.45 -3.14
C HIS A 292 -2.40 -25.92 -2.85
N GLU A 293 -1.72 -26.84 -3.52
CA GLU A 293 -1.78 -28.28 -3.22
C GLU A 293 -1.49 -28.58 -1.73
N PRO A 294 -2.01 -29.70 -1.17
CA PRO A 294 -1.91 -30.03 0.27
C PRO A 294 -0.49 -30.13 0.87
N ASP A 295 0.57 -30.06 0.06
CA ASP A 295 1.98 -30.05 0.48
C ASP A 295 2.43 -28.76 1.23
N VAL A 296 1.52 -27.79 1.44
CA VAL A 296 1.75 -26.59 2.27
C VAL A 296 1.88 -26.88 3.76
N GLN A 297 1.58 -28.11 4.22
CA GLN A 297 1.73 -28.55 5.63
C GLN A 297 3.13 -28.28 6.23
N SER A 298 4.17 -28.15 5.39
CA SER A 298 5.51 -27.80 5.89
C SER A 298 5.62 -26.40 6.51
N CYS A 299 4.71 -25.48 6.18
CA CYS A 299 4.71 -24.10 6.67
C CYS A 299 3.71 -23.87 7.81
N THR A 300 2.77 -24.78 8.03
CA THR A 300 1.86 -24.73 9.18
C THR A 300 2.64 -25.08 10.45
N PRO A 301 2.76 -24.16 11.43
CA PRO A 301 3.49 -24.43 12.66
C PRO A 301 2.71 -25.40 13.56
N SER A 302 3.41 -26.20 14.36
CA SER A 302 2.80 -26.69 15.61
C SER A 302 2.60 -25.53 16.59
N GLU A 303 1.69 -25.68 17.55
CA GLU A 303 1.48 -24.67 18.59
C GLU A 303 2.76 -24.35 19.37
N GLU A 304 3.52 -25.37 19.75
CA GLU A 304 4.83 -25.20 20.41
C GLU A 304 5.82 -24.42 19.54
N GLN A 305 5.89 -24.71 18.24
CA GLN A 305 6.77 -24.01 17.31
C GLN A 305 6.38 -22.54 17.16
N PHE A 306 5.08 -22.26 17.06
CA PHE A 306 4.55 -20.91 16.96
C PHE A 306 4.84 -20.11 18.22
N GLN A 307 4.51 -20.65 19.40
CA GLN A 307 4.80 -19.99 20.68
C GLN A 307 6.31 -19.78 20.89
N ALA A 308 7.15 -20.75 20.54
CA ALA A 308 8.60 -20.61 20.64
C ALA A 308 9.14 -19.51 19.72
N ALA A 309 8.61 -19.40 18.49
CA ALA A 309 8.95 -18.34 17.57
C ALA A 309 8.54 -16.96 18.13
N LEU A 310 7.30 -16.79 18.59
CA LEU A 310 6.85 -15.52 19.20
C LEU A 310 7.67 -15.14 20.43
N SER A 311 7.99 -16.10 21.30
CA SER A 311 8.82 -15.90 22.49
C SER A 311 10.26 -15.46 22.15
N SER A 312 10.75 -15.79 20.95
CA SER A 312 12.06 -15.34 20.47
C SER A 312 12.08 -13.89 19.99
N MET A 313 10.91 -13.27 19.79
CA MET A 313 10.71 -11.91 19.24
C MET A 313 10.00 -10.98 20.26
N PRO A 314 10.62 -10.67 21.41
CA PRO A 314 10.00 -9.83 22.44
C PRO A 314 9.77 -8.37 22.02
N ALA A 315 10.36 -7.92 20.91
CA ALA A 315 10.17 -6.57 20.36
C ALA A 315 9.07 -6.49 19.29
N LEU A 316 8.36 -7.59 19.03
CA LEU A 316 7.34 -7.68 17.98
C LEU A 316 6.17 -6.73 18.28
N LYS A 317 5.90 -5.85 17.32
CA LYS A 317 4.80 -4.88 17.34
C LYS A 317 3.71 -5.22 16.33
N ARG A 318 4.09 -5.78 15.18
CA ARG A 318 3.19 -6.08 14.07
C ARG A 318 3.35 -7.52 13.61
N LEU A 319 2.26 -8.25 13.54
CA LEU A 319 2.20 -9.61 13.02
C LEU A 319 1.12 -9.70 11.97
N THR A 320 1.51 -10.09 10.75
CA THR A 320 0.62 -10.34 9.64
C THR A 320 0.73 -11.80 9.21
N LEU A 321 -0.39 -12.52 9.19
CA LEU A 321 -0.47 -13.93 8.82
C LEU A 321 -1.50 -14.13 7.70
N HIS A 322 -1.06 -14.64 6.55
CA HIS A 322 -1.96 -15.01 5.45
C HIS A 322 -1.99 -16.53 5.28
N ALA A 323 -3.12 -17.16 5.59
CA ALA A 323 -3.37 -18.60 5.44
C ALA A 323 -2.38 -19.56 6.16
N ILE A 324 -1.60 -19.05 7.13
CA ILE A 324 -0.64 -19.84 7.91
C ILE A 324 -1.03 -19.72 9.39
N PHE A 325 -1.65 -20.77 9.92
CA PHE A 325 -2.12 -20.83 11.31
C PHE A 325 -1.70 -22.14 11.98
N PRO A 326 -1.51 -22.14 13.31
CA PRO A 326 -1.43 -23.39 14.06
C PRO A 326 -2.73 -24.19 13.88
N PRO A 327 -2.67 -25.53 13.80
CA PRO A 327 -3.87 -26.35 13.72
C PRO A 327 -4.76 -26.15 14.96
N ALA A 328 -6.05 -26.40 14.79
CA ALA A 328 -6.96 -26.47 15.93
C ALA A 328 -6.53 -27.62 16.87
N PRO A 329 -6.60 -27.43 18.20
CA PRO A 329 -6.29 -28.49 19.14
C PRO A 329 -7.22 -29.68 18.95
N GLU A 330 -6.70 -30.90 19.11
CA GLU A 330 -7.51 -32.12 19.09
C GLU A 330 -8.48 -32.14 20.29
N ASP A 331 -9.67 -32.69 20.10
CA ASP A 331 -10.73 -32.75 21.11
C ASP A 331 -10.22 -33.30 22.45
N GLY A 332 -10.34 -32.51 23.53
CA GLY A 332 -10.10 -32.95 24.91
C GLY A 332 -8.98 -32.23 25.68
N HIS A 333 -8.27 -31.27 25.07
CA HIS A 333 -7.34 -30.38 25.78
C HIS A 333 -7.87 -28.94 25.76
N ASP A 334 -7.87 -28.27 26.92
CA ASP A 334 -8.14 -26.84 26.97
C ASP A 334 -7.03 -26.12 26.19
N PRO A 335 -7.37 -25.34 25.15
CA PRO A 335 -6.38 -24.64 24.35
C PRO A 335 -5.59 -23.65 25.20
N GLU A 336 -4.26 -23.71 25.13
CA GLU A 336 -3.42 -22.72 25.79
C GLU A 336 -3.56 -21.36 25.09
N ALA A 337 -3.66 -20.29 25.87
CA ALA A 337 -3.74 -18.93 25.32
C ALA A 337 -2.38 -18.53 24.72
N ILE A 338 -2.39 -18.13 23.46
CA ILE A 338 -1.20 -17.66 22.74
C ILE A 338 -0.95 -16.20 23.14
N ARG A 339 0.11 -15.96 23.90
CA ARG A 339 0.47 -14.62 24.39
C ARG A 339 1.44 -13.92 23.46
N LEU A 340 1.12 -12.69 23.10
CA LEU A 340 2.01 -11.79 22.39
C LEU A 340 2.77 -10.86 23.36
N PRO A 341 3.88 -10.23 22.94
CA PRO A 341 4.62 -9.29 23.77
C PRO A 341 3.77 -8.09 24.21
N ASP A 342 4.06 -7.51 25.38
CA ASP A 342 3.30 -6.35 25.91
C ASP A 342 3.39 -5.11 25.01
N CYS A 343 4.43 -5.00 24.18
CA CYS A 343 4.60 -3.91 23.21
C CYS A 343 3.83 -4.12 21.90
N PHE A 344 3.02 -5.17 21.79
CA PHE A 344 2.33 -5.54 20.56
C PHE A 344 1.24 -4.51 20.21
N GLU A 345 1.18 -4.12 18.93
CA GLU A 345 0.36 -3.00 18.44
C GLU A 345 -0.64 -3.41 17.35
N HIS A 346 -0.34 -4.40 16.50
CA HIS A 346 -1.19 -4.72 15.34
C HIS A 346 -1.11 -6.20 14.94
N LEU A 347 -2.25 -6.89 14.96
CA LEU A 347 -2.45 -8.20 14.37
C LEU A 347 -3.31 -8.09 13.10
N ASP A 348 -2.80 -8.56 11.97
CA ASP A 348 -3.54 -8.76 10.73
C ASP A 348 -3.55 -10.25 10.37
N VAL A 349 -4.75 -10.82 10.27
CA VAL A 349 -4.96 -12.21 9.93
C VAL A 349 -5.82 -12.28 8.68
N THR A 350 -5.28 -12.90 7.64
CA THR A 350 -6.00 -13.12 6.39
C THR A 350 -6.22 -14.60 6.15
N CYS A 351 -7.47 -14.97 5.92
CA CYS A 351 -7.89 -16.31 5.56
C CYS A 351 -8.53 -16.28 4.17
N ASN A 352 -7.87 -16.87 3.18
CA ASN A 352 -8.30 -16.85 1.77
C ASN A 352 -8.61 -18.25 1.20
N THR A 353 -8.57 -19.30 2.03
CA THR A 353 -8.88 -20.67 1.63
C THR A 353 -9.85 -21.28 2.62
N ILE A 354 -10.79 -22.12 2.14
CA ILE A 354 -11.78 -22.74 3.02
C ILE A 354 -11.14 -23.65 4.09
N HIS A 355 -10.02 -24.27 3.76
CA HIS A 355 -9.29 -25.18 4.65
C HIS A 355 -8.58 -24.46 5.81
N SER A 356 -8.25 -23.17 5.67
CA SER A 356 -7.58 -22.42 6.73
C SER A 356 -8.55 -21.73 7.68
N ILE A 357 -9.85 -21.68 7.37
CA ILE A 357 -10.87 -20.98 8.18
C ILE A 357 -10.93 -21.54 9.60
N GLU A 358 -11.08 -22.85 9.77
CA GLU A 358 -11.22 -23.44 11.11
C GLU A 358 -9.97 -23.18 11.97
N SER A 359 -8.78 -23.34 11.39
CA SER A 359 -7.51 -23.07 12.08
C SER A 359 -7.34 -21.57 12.39
N CYS A 360 -7.73 -20.69 11.47
CA CYS A 360 -7.77 -19.23 11.66
C CYS A 360 -8.69 -18.85 12.82
N MET A 361 -9.92 -19.39 12.84
CA MET A 361 -10.88 -19.10 13.91
C MET A 361 -10.42 -19.68 15.24
N SER A 362 -9.82 -20.87 15.25
CA SER A 362 -9.21 -21.44 16.45
C SER A 362 -8.08 -20.55 16.96
N PHE A 363 -7.21 -20.06 16.07
CA PHE A 363 -6.13 -19.15 16.39
C PHE A 363 -6.64 -17.82 16.98
N MET A 364 -7.60 -17.17 16.32
CA MET A 364 -8.20 -15.91 16.79
C MET A 364 -8.88 -16.02 18.15
N GLY A 365 -9.43 -17.19 18.49
CA GLY A 365 -10.02 -17.43 19.81
C GLY A 365 -9.00 -17.66 20.92
N ARG A 366 -7.75 -18.02 20.58
CA ARG A 366 -6.68 -18.33 21.56
C ARG A 366 -5.70 -17.20 21.76
N ILE A 367 -5.62 -16.26 20.82
CA ILE A 367 -4.64 -15.18 20.87
C ILE A 367 -5.04 -14.13 21.92
N ALA A 368 -4.16 -13.93 22.90
CA ALA A 368 -4.30 -12.90 23.92
C ALA A 368 -3.52 -11.66 23.49
N LEU A 369 -4.25 -10.57 23.25
CA LEU A 369 -3.72 -9.30 22.75
C LEU A 369 -3.84 -8.20 23.81
N PRO A 370 -2.89 -7.25 23.85
CA PRO A 370 -3.06 -6.02 24.61
C PRO A 370 -4.35 -5.27 24.19
N GLN A 371 -5.00 -4.59 25.13
CA GLN A 371 -6.26 -3.86 24.86
C GLN A 371 -6.11 -2.78 23.78
N THR A 372 -4.93 -2.18 23.63
CA THR A 372 -4.65 -1.15 22.63
C THR A 372 -4.20 -1.73 21.27
N ALA A 373 -4.08 -3.05 21.15
CA ALA A 373 -3.64 -3.67 19.92
C ALA A 373 -4.79 -3.70 18.90
N ILE A 374 -4.46 -3.37 17.65
CA ILE A 374 -5.36 -3.44 16.51
C ILE A 374 -5.55 -4.90 16.13
N ARG A 375 -6.80 -5.28 15.85
CA ARG A 375 -7.20 -6.62 15.42
C ARG A 375 -7.85 -6.53 14.05
N GLU A 376 -7.22 -7.13 13.06
CA GLU A 376 -7.76 -7.19 11.70
C GLU A 376 -7.91 -8.64 11.27
N LEU A 377 -9.12 -8.98 10.85
CA LEU A 377 -9.48 -10.30 10.33
C LEU A 377 -10.05 -10.12 8.93
N ASN A 378 -9.31 -10.59 7.94
CA ASN A 378 -9.69 -10.57 6.55
C ASN A 378 -10.11 -11.98 6.09
N VAL A 379 -11.36 -12.15 5.66
CA VAL A 379 -11.91 -13.46 5.26
C VAL A 379 -12.29 -13.40 3.78
N PHE A 380 -11.47 -14.04 2.94
CA PHE A 380 -11.65 -14.17 1.50
C PHE A 380 -11.84 -15.61 0.99
N PRO A 381 -12.75 -16.44 1.55
CA PRO A 381 -12.97 -17.76 1.00
C PRO A 381 -13.58 -17.62 -0.40
N PRO A 382 -13.19 -18.43 -1.39
CA PRO A 382 -14.12 -18.78 -2.45
C PRO A 382 -15.17 -19.71 -1.83
N ILE A 383 -16.47 -19.40 -1.80
CA ILE A 383 -17.60 -20.33 -1.92
C ILE A 383 -18.95 -19.61 -1.68
N ARG A 384 -19.92 -19.92 -2.55
CA ARG A 384 -21.25 -19.33 -2.65
C ARG A 384 -22.29 -19.88 -1.65
N HIS A 385 -21.97 -20.82 -0.74
CA HIS A 385 -23.00 -21.60 -0.03
C HIS A 385 -22.72 -21.97 1.46
N THR A 386 -21.64 -21.51 2.09
CA THR A 386 -21.32 -21.83 3.52
C THR A 386 -20.97 -20.59 4.36
N GLY A 387 -21.32 -19.39 3.89
CA GLY A 387 -20.83 -18.12 4.44
C GLY A 387 -21.33 -17.76 5.83
N ASP A 388 -22.59 -18.06 6.16
CA ASP A 388 -23.26 -17.51 7.34
C ASP A 388 -22.70 -18.03 8.67
N ASP A 389 -22.53 -19.35 8.80
CA ASP A 389 -21.97 -19.96 10.02
C ASP A 389 -20.53 -19.50 10.29
N ILE A 390 -19.75 -19.36 9.21
CA ILE A 390 -18.37 -18.90 9.26
C ILE A 390 -18.32 -17.43 9.67
N LEU A 391 -19.17 -16.60 9.08
CA LEU A 391 -19.30 -15.19 9.40
C LEU A 391 -19.69 -14.98 10.86
N GLU A 392 -20.74 -15.66 11.33
CA GLU A 392 -21.23 -15.58 12.70
C GLU A 392 -20.13 -15.99 13.70
N THR A 393 -19.43 -17.10 13.40
CA THR A 393 -18.32 -17.58 14.23
C THR A 393 -17.15 -16.61 14.26
N SER A 394 -16.78 -16.04 13.10
CA SER A 394 -15.68 -15.07 12.94
C SER A 394 -15.96 -13.81 13.73
N ALA A 395 -17.16 -13.26 13.55
CA ALA A 395 -17.61 -12.05 14.21
C ALA A 395 -17.75 -12.23 15.71
N LYS A 396 -18.32 -13.36 16.17
CA LYS A 396 -18.37 -13.70 17.59
C LYS A 396 -16.97 -13.67 18.19
N LYS A 397 -15.99 -14.33 17.59
CA LYS A 397 -14.63 -14.38 18.16
C LYS A 397 -13.91 -13.04 18.12
N LEU A 398 -14.12 -12.25 17.07
CA LEU A 398 -13.49 -10.94 16.95
C LEU A 398 -14.09 -9.90 17.91
N PHE A 399 -15.42 -9.85 18.02
CA PHE A 399 -16.12 -8.78 18.74
C PHE A 399 -16.51 -9.13 20.18
N THR A 400 -16.66 -10.41 20.56
CA THR A 400 -16.91 -10.79 21.97
C THR A 400 -15.68 -10.59 22.86
N ALA A 401 -14.49 -10.45 22.28
CA ALA A 401 -13.26 -10.18 23.00
C ALA A 401 -13.09 -8.69 23.40
N MET A 402 -14.08 -7.84 23.15
CA MET A 402 -14.06 -6.46 23.66
C MET A 402 -14.34 -6.44 25.17
N ASP A 403 -13.44 -5.80 25.89
CA ASP A 403 -13.48 -5.67 27.36
C ASP A 403 -14.59 -4.71 27.79
N GLU A 404 -15.30 -5.01 28.88
CA GLU A 404 -16.30 -4.11 29.45
C GLU A 404 -15.67 -2.77 29.89
N ASP A 405 -14.37 -2.78 30.21
CA ASP A 405 -13.63 -1.61 30.67
C ASP A 405 -13.33 -0.57 29.57
N LEU A 406 -13.31 -0.97 28.29
CA LEU A 406 -13.01 -0.11 27.14
C LEU A 406 -14.00 -0.38 26.00
N PRO A 407 -15.26 0.06 26.14
CA PRO A 407 -16.29 -0.25 25.16
C PRO A 407 -16.08 0.51 23.84
N ALA A 408 -16.51 -0.10 22.73
CA ALA A 408 -16.53 0.55 21.44
C ALA A 408 -17.41 1.80 21.44
N ARG A 409 -16.95 2.85 20.77
CA ARG A 409 -17.63 4.15 20.64
C ARG A 409 -17.94 4.50 19.20
N GLU A 410 -17.23 3.92 18.24
CA GLU A 410 -17.41 4.22 16.83
C GLU A 410 -17.55 2.93 16.03
N LEU A 411 -18.55 2.89 15.15
CA LEU A 411 -18.83 1.78 14.24
C LEU A 411 -18.72 2.28 12.80
N HIS A 412 -17.90 1.63 11.99
CA HIS A 412 -17.83 1.84 10.55
C HIS A 412 -18.42 0.66 9.81
N LEU A 413 -19.33 0.97 8.88
CA LEU A 413 -19.97 0.01 7.98
C LEU A 413 -19.61 0.39 6.55
N HIS A 414 -18.77 -0.43 5.92
CA HIS A 414 -18.33 -0.32 4.53
C HIS A 414 -18.89 -1.49 3.69
N GLU A 415 -18.79 -1.43 2.36
CA GLU A 415 -19.25 -2.52 1.47
C GLU A 415 -18.66 -3.89 1.88
N ASP A 416 -17.40 -3.94 2.24
CA ASP A 416 -16.68 -5.18 2.52
C ASP A 416 -16.14 -5.24 3.95
N THR A 417 -16.35 -4.20 4.76
CA THR A 417 -15.66 -4.03 6.05
C THR A 417 -16.61 -3.58 7.15
N VAL A 418 -16.55 -4.25 8.30
CA VAL A 418 -17.17 -3.81 9.56
C VAL A 418 -16.07 -3.53 10.57
N ALA A 419 -16.04 -2.33 11.13
CA ALA A 419 -15.05 -1.93 12.10
C ALA A 419 -15.66 -1.34 13.36
N LEU A 420 -15.12 -1.72 14.52
CA LEU A 420 -15.44 -1.13 15.82
C LEU A 420 -14.19 -0.50 16.42
N GLU A 421 -14.29 0.76 16.85
CA GLU A 421 -13.18 1.51 17.44
C GLU A 421 -13.54 1.94 18.88
N ILE A 422 -12.57 1.82 19.79
CA ILE A 422 -12.70 2.22 21.21
C ILE A 422 -12.71 3.76 21.33
N GLY A 423 -11.92 4.43 20.49
CA GLY A 423 -11.83 5.88 20.42
C GLY A 423 -12.91 6.48 19.55
N GLU A 424 -13.28 7.72 19.85
CA GLU A 424 -14.14 8.52 18.99
C GLU A 424 -13.29 9.50 18.16
N ARG A 425 -13.45 9.50 16.84
CA ARG A 425 -12.70 10.41 15.96
C ARG A 425 -13.15 11.86 16.16
N PRO A 426 -12.19 12.82 16.15
CA PRO A 426 -12.53 14.23 16.08
C PRO A 426 -13.42 14.49 14.88
N LEU A 427 -14.49 15.28 15.09
CA LEU A 427 -15.47 15.56 14.04
C LEU A 427 -14.81 16.08 12.75
N HIS A 428 -13.83 16.97 12.89
CA HIS A 428 -13.06 17.49 11.76
C HIS A 428 -12.42 16.40 10.88
N SER A 429 -11.97 15.28 11.48
CA SER A 429 -11.42 14.16 10.71
C SER A 429 -12.50 13.48 9.87
N LEU A 430 -13.70 13.29 10.44
CA LEU A 430 -14.84 12.72 9.71
C LEU A 430 -15.28 13.61 8.55
N LEU A 431 -15.25 14.93 8.72
CA LEU A 431 -15.60 15.89 7.66
C LEU A 431 -14.64 15.85 6.47
N LEU A 432 -13.35 15.63 6.71
CA LEU A 432 -12.34 15.60 5.64
C LEU A 432 -12.20 14.24 4.96
N GLN A 433 -12.67 13.17 5.60
CA GLN A 433 -12.51 11.82 5.10
C GLN A 433 -13.57 11.52 4.04
N PRO A 434 -13.19 11.19 2.80
CA PRO A 434 -14.15 10.74 1.81
C PRO A 434 -14.75 9.39 2.26
N LEU A 435 -16.08 9.28 2.20
CA LEU A 435 -16.80 8.02 2.47
C LEU A 435 -16.79 7.06 1.26
N TYR A 436 -16.18 7.48 0.15
CA TYR A 436 -15.90 6.66 -1.02
C TYR A 436 -14.38 6.48 -1.15
N PRO A 437 -13.87 5.25 -1.24
CA PRO A 437 -12.49 5.04 -1.67
C PRO A 437 -12.39 5.45 -3.16
N ASP A 438 -11.40 6.30 -3.49
CA ASP A 438 -11.15 6.75 -4.87
C ASP A 438 -10.63 5.60 -5.77
N ASP A 439 -10.23 4.46 -5.18
CA ASP A 439 -9.90 3.22 -5.88
C ASP A 439 -10.37 2.01 -5.06
N CYS A 440 -11.05 1.04 -5.68
CA CYS A 440 -11.39 -0.24 -5.06
C CYS A 440 -10.14 -1.07 -4.65
N ASP A 441 -8.96 -0.68 -5.15
CA ASP A 441 -7.67 -1.30 -4.86
C ASP A 441 -6.83 -0.56 -3.79
N ASP A 442 -7.28 0.57 -3.24
CA ASP A 442 -6.54 1.29 -2.19
C ASP A 442 -7.05 0.94 -0.78
N TRP A 443 -6.57 -0.21 -0.28
CA TRP A 443 -7.12 -0.95 0.87
C TRP A 443 -6.92 -0.26 2.23
N GLU A 444 -6.12 0.81 2.27
CA GLU A 444 -5.85 1.61 3.47
C GLU A 444 -6.75 2.87 3.56
N ALA A 445 -7.41 3.26 2.46
CA ALA A 445 -7.99 4.59 2.30
C ALA A 445 -9.33 4.85 3.04
N PRO A 446 -10.35 3.96 3.05
CA PRO A 446 -11.70 4.38 3.45
C PRO A 446 -11.87 4.58 4.95
N LEU A 447 -10.94 4.10 5.77
CA LEU A 447 -10.98 4.22 7.23
C LEU A 447 -10.03 5.30 7.78
N GLY A 448 -9.37 6.15 6.99
CA GLY A 448 -8.62 7.30 7.54
C GLY A 448 -7.54 6.92 8.57
N GLY A 449 -7.00 5.70 8.44
CA GLY A 449 -6.09 5.07 9.40
C GLY A 449 -6.80 4.17 10.44
N ARG A 450 -6.11 3.11 10.87
CA ARG A 450 -6.56 2.20 11.95
C ARG A 450 -6.24 2.83 13.32
N HIS A 451 -7.16 2.75 14.29
CA HIS A 451 -6.96 3.30 15.64
C HIS A 451 -6.55 2.23 16.65
N PRO A 452 -5.72 2.58 17.65
CA PRO A 452 -5.36 1.66 18.73
C PRO A 452 -6.60 1.04 19.38
N GLY A 453 -6.60 -0.29 19.50
CA GLY A 453 -7.70 -1.08 20.04
C GLY A 453 -8.89 -1.26 19.09
N GLY A 454 -8.78 -0.85 17.82
CA GLY A 454 -9.81 -1.09 16.82
C GLY A 454 -9.88 -2.55 16.37
N HIS A 455 -11.09 -3.03 16.11
CA HIS A 455 -11.41 -4.36 15.62
C HIS A 455 -12.00 -4.24 14.22
N TYR A 456 -11.38 -4.89 13.24
CA TYR A 456 -11.69 -4.75 11.83
C TYR A 456 -11.98 -6.14 11.24
N LEU A 457 -13.18 -6.34 10.69
CA LEU A 457 -13.57 -7.54 9.96
C LEU A 457 -13.79 -7.16 8.50
N ARG A 458 -13.04 -7.79 7.60
CA ARG A 458 -13.18 -7.61 6.15
C ARG A 458 -13.59 -8.91 5.47
N LEU A 459 -14.46 -8.81 4.47
CA LEU A 459 -15.04 -9.95 3.74
C LEU A 459 -14.86 -9.75 2.23
N SER A 460 -14.32 -10.75 1.52
CA SER A 460 -14.09 -10.67 0.06
C SER A 460 -15.35 -10.63 -0.79
N TYR A 461 -16.41 -11.25 -0.28
CA TYR A 461 -17.66 -11.24 -1.00
C TYR A 461 -18.28 -9.88 -0.81
N LYS A 462 -18.70 -9.26 -1.92
CA LYS A 462 -19.76 -8.28 -1.85
C LYS A 462 -20.89 -8.93 -1.09
N ILE A 463 -20.99 -8.52 0.16
CA ILE A 463 -21.99 -8.92 1.12
C ILE A 463 -23.33 -8.66 0.41
N HIS A 464 -23.93 -9.69 -0.18
CA HIS A 464 -25.17 -9.52 -0.96
C HIS A 464 -26.29 -10.44 -0.55
N ASP A 465 -26.15 -11.16 0.56
CA ASP A 465 -27.27 -11.87 1.17
C ASP A 465 -27.09 -11.93 2.71
N ARG A 466 -27.43 -10.83 3.42
CA ARG A 466 -27.69 -10.78 4.89
C ARG A 466 -26.57 -10.80 5.98
N PRO A 467 -25.30 -10.44 5.75
CA PRO A 467 -24.28 -10.31 6.79
C PRO A 467 -24.59 -9.33 7.92
N LEU A 468 -25.26 -8.20 7.69
CA LEU A 468 -25.54 -7.24 8.76
C LEU A 468 -26.53 -7.79 9.80
N GLU A 469 -27.55 -8.54 9.35
CA GLU A 469 -28.50 -9.25 10.22
C GLU A 469 -27.76 -10.25 11.14
N ILE A 470 -26.66 -10.83 10.66
CA ILE A 470 -25.83 -11.79 11.42
C ILE A 470 -24.81 -11.06 12.31
N LEU A 471 -24.15 -10.03 11.78
CA LEU A 471 -23.03 -9.34 12.43
C LEU A 471 -23.49 -8.43 13.55
N ILE A 472 -24.51 -7.61 13.32
CA ILE A 472 -24.87 -6.54 14.24
C ILE A 472 -25.40 -7.04 15.59
N PRO A 473 -26.20 -8.12 15.66
CA PRO A 473 -26.57 -8.72 16.95
C PRO A 473 -25.38 -9.18 17.80
N LEU A 474 -24.21 -9.36 17.19
CA LEU A 474 -22.96 -9.76 17.87
C LEU A 474 -22.15 -8.56 18.34
N LEU A 475 -22.51 -7.35 17.92
CA LEU A 475 -21.82 -6.11 18.29
C LEU A 475 -22.43 -5.52 19.56
N SER A 476 -21.59 -5.02 20.46
CA SER A 476 -22.06 -4.21 21.60
C SER A 476 -22.37 -2.79 21.12
N LEU A 477 -23.62 -2.53 20.77
CA LEU A 477 -24.03 -1.22 20.25
C LEU A 477 -24.39 -0.19 21.34
N ALA A 478 -24.63 -0.66 22.58
CA ALA A 478 -25.19 0.15 23.66
C ALA A 478 -24.32 1.34 24.08
N THR A 479 -23.03 1.30 23.75
CA THR A 479 -22.03 2.32 24.10
C THR A 479 -21.61 3.18 22.91
N LEU A 480 -22.13 2.90 21.70
CA LEU A 480 -21.76 3.62 20.50
C LEU A 480 -22.19 5.08 20.58
N GLN A 481 -21.30 5.95 20.13
CA GLN A 481 -21.48 7.39 20.06
C GLN A 481 -21.51 7.86 18.60
N THR A 482 -20.78 7.16 17.72
CA THR A 482 -20.67 7.48 16.30
C THR A 482 -20.92 6.25 15.42
N ILE A 483 -21.70 6.41 14.36
CA ILE A 483 -21.82 5.44 13.26
C ILE A 483 -21.42 6.14 11.97
N VAL A 484 -20.57 5.49 11.18
CA VAL A 484 -20.17 5.89 9.84
C VAL A 484 -20.61 4.80 8.87
N CYS A 485 -21.45 5.13 7.89
CA CYS A 485 -22.00 4.14 6.95
C CYS A 485 -21.79 4.58 5.51
N THR A 486 -21.27 3.69 4.66
CA THR A 486 -21.15 3.93 3.23
C THR A 486 -22.47 3.64 2.50
N PRO A 487 -22.69 4.27 1.33
CA PRO A 487 -23.93 4.15 0.59
C PRO A 487 -24.30 2.69 0.26
N ASP A 488 -23.33 1.86 -0.11
CA ASP A 488 -23.59 0.46 -0.50
C ASP A 488 -24.26 -0.34 0.62
N ARG A 489 -23.99 -0.01 1.88
CA ARG A 489 -24.60 -0.64 3.06
C ARG A 489 -25.98 -0.07 3.38
N ILE A 490 -26.20 1.22 3.12
CA ILE A 490 -27.48 1.89 3.34
C ILE A 490 -28.58 1.29 2.44
N TYR A 491 -28.23 0.86 1.22
CA TYR A 491 -29.17 0.30 0.24
C TYR A 491 -29.87 -0.98 0.68
N GLU A 492 -29.30 -1.70 1.64
CA GLU A 492 -29.79 -3.00 2.08
C GLU A 492 -30.70 -2.92 3.32
N LEU A 493 -30.79 -1.76 3.97
CA LEU A 493 -31.48 -1.60 5.25
C LEU A 493 -32.85 -0.92 5.07
N THR A 494 -33.92 -1.60 5.44
CA THR A 494 -35.26 -1.01 5.58
C THR A 494 -35.41 -0.27 6.91
N ALA A 495 -36.49 0.52 7.07
CA ALA A 495 -36.78 1.19 8.34
C ALA A 495 -36.85 0.19 9.53
N ASN A 496 -37.47 -0.97 9.32
CA ASN A 496 -37.55 -2.03 10.32
C ASN A 496 -36.17 -2.62 10.65
N ASP A 497 -35.29 -2.74 9.63
CA ASP A 497 -33.93 -3.24 9.85
C ASP A 497 -33.14 -2.24 10.70
N TRP A 498 -33.24 -0.94 10.41
CA TRP A 498 -32.62 0.09 11.23
C TRP A 498 -33.06 0.02 12.71
N THR A 499 -34.37 -0.01 12.96
CA THR A 499 -34.91 -0.05 14.33
C THR A 499 -34.57 -1.36 15.05
N SER A 500 -34.75 -2.51 14.41
CA SER A 500 -34.48 -3.81 15.02
C SER A 500 -32.99 -4.05 15.28
N THR A 501 -32.14 -3.54 14.38
CA THR A 501 -30.70 -3.82 14.38
C THR A 501 -29.93 -2.83 15.25
N PHE A 502 -30.26 -1.54 15.16
CA PHE A 502 -29.56 -0.47 15.90
C PHE A 502 -30.37 0.11 17.06
N GLY A 503 -31.55 -0.44 17.36
CA GLY A 503 -32.41 0.04 18.45
C GLY A 503 -31.75 0.02 19.83
N THR A 504 -30.72 -0.81 20.04
CA THR A 504 -29.95 -0.87 21.30
C THR A 504 -28.91 0.25 21.43
N ALA A 505 -28.55 0.95 20.35
CA ALA A 505 -27.57 2.04 20.32
C ALA A 505 -28.14 3.36 20.86
N LYS A 506 -28.62 3.34 22.11
CA LYS A 506 -29.36 4.46 22.70
C LYS A 506 -28.47 5.67 23.01
N THR A 507 -27.15 5.51 23.05
CA THR A 507 -26.17 6.57 23.32
C THR A 507 -25.61 7.26 22.07
N LEU A 508 -26.08 6.88 20.87
CA LEU A 508 -25.57 7.42 19.62
C LEU A 508 -25.80 8.94 19.55
N GLN A 509 -24.74 9.70 19.30
CA GLN A 509 -24.78 11.16 19.21
C GLN A 509 -24.54 11.64 17.78
N ARG A 510 -23.72 10.91 17.01
CA ARG A 510 -23.25 11.32 15.68
C ARG A 510 -23.51 10.22 14.66
N LEU A 511 -24.03 10.61 13.50
CA LEU A 511 -24.27 9.72 12.37
C LEU A 511 -23.70 10.35 11.10
N CYS A 512 -22.79 9.63 10.44
CA CYS A 512 -22.06 10.08 9.26
C CYS A 512 -22.42 9.20 8.06
N LEU A 513 -22.98 9.84 7.03
CA LEU A 513 -23.63 9.17 5.91
C LEU A 513 -23.32 9.89 4.60
N VAL A 514 -23.52 9.19 3.48
CA VAL A 514 -23.62 9.82 2.16
C VAL A 514 -25.09 10.09 1.86
N TYR A 515 -25.42 11.31 1.43
CA TYR A 515 -26.79 11.71 1.18
C TYR A 515 -27.35 11.12 -0.13
N THR A 516 -27.94 9.92 -0.06
CA THR A 516 -28.53 9.18 -1.19
C THR A 516 -30.03 8.98 -1.01
N GLU A 517 -30.75 8.67 -2.10
CA GLU A 517 -32.19 8.40 -2.13
C GLU A 517 -32.65 7.30 -1.15
N HIS A 518 -31.75 6.40 -0.76
CA HIS A 518 -32.04 5.29 0.15
C HIS A 518 -32.02 5.66 1.63
N LEU A 519 -31.61 6.89 1.97
CA LEU A 519 -31.73 7.39 3.34
C LEU A 519 -33.19 7.62 3.78
N GLY A 520 -34.17 7.53 2.87
CA GLY A 520 -35.59 7.65 3.21
C GLY A 520 -36.01 6.67 4.30
N GLU A 521 -35.65 5.40 4.16
CA GLU A 521 -35.92 4.34 5.15
C GLU A 521 -35.32 4.64 6.54
N LEU A 522 -34.12 5.23 6.57
CA LEU A 522 -33.51 5.67 7.83
C LEU A 522 -34.28 6.85 8.44
N PHE A 523 -34.66 7.84 7.62
CA PHE A 523 -35.39 9.01 8.11
C PHE A 523 -36.78 8.63 8.64
N ASP A 524 -37.44 7.67 8.00
CA ASP A 524 -38.70 7.10 8.48
C ASP A 524 -38.49 6.39 9.83
N ALA A 525 -37.44 5.58 9.98
CA ALA A 525 -37.10 4.94 11.26
C ALA A 525 -36.75 5.95 12.37
N LEU A 526 -36.14 7.08 12.03
CA LEU A 526 -35.85 8.17 12.98
C LEU A 526 -37.10 8.90 13.50
N CYS A 527 -38.24 8.73 12.83
CA CYS A 527 -39.55 9.26 13.25
C CYS A 527 -40.29 8.33 14.21
N GLU A 528 -39.89 7.05 14.34
CA GLU A 528 -40.61 6.06 15.16
C GLU A 528 -40.48 6.36 16.66
N VAL A 529 -41.63 6.48 17.33
CA VAL A 529 -41.72 6.77 18.76
C VAL A 529 -42.48 5.64 19.46
N GLU A 530 -41.85 5.05 20.47
CA GLU A 530 -42.46 4.11 21.41
C GLU A 530 -43.08 4.87 22.59
N GLN A 531 -44.24 4.39 23.06
CA GLN A 531 -44.91 4.92 24.25
C GLN A 531 -44.66 4.01 25.45
N TYR A 532 -43.97 4.52 26.48
CA TYR A 532 -43.82 3.82 27.76
C TYR A 532 -45.08 3.97 28.62
N GLU A 533 -45.21 3.12 29.65
CA GLU A 533 -46.33 3.15 30.61
C GLU A 533 -46.46 4.51 31.35
N ASP A 534 -45.39 5.30 31.39
CA ASP A 534 -45.36 6.65 31.99
C ASP A 534 -45.82 7.76 31.02
N GLY A 535 -46.15 7.42 29.77
CA GLY A 535 -46.62 8.33 28.74
C GLY A 535 -45.51 9.21 28.11
N THR A 536 -44.25 8.98 28.44
CA THR A 536 -43.13 9.72 27.82
C THR A 536 -42.80 9.14 26.44
N PRO A 537 -42.74 9.99 25.38
CA PRO A 537 -42.38 9.54 24.05
C PRO A 537 -40.86 9.26 23.98
N HIS A 538 -40.49 8.03 23.62
CA HIS A 538 -39.10 7.65 23.40
C HIS A 538 -38.88 7.24 21.95
N PHE A 539 -37.86 7.80 21.30
CA PHE A 539 -37.50 7.38 19.95
C PHE A 539 -36.96 5.94 19.96
N ALA A 540 -37.52 5.11 19.07
CA ALA A 540 -37.10 3.72 18.90
C ALA A 540 -35.63 3.66 18.43
N LEU A 541 -35.26 4.57 17.52
CA LEU A 541 -33.93 4.69 16.95
C LEU A 541 -33.20 5.97 17.41
N PHE A 542 -31.97 5.79 17.90
CA PHE A 542 -31.02 6.85 18.29
C PHE A 542 -31.63 8.04 19.06
N PRO A 543 -32.21 7.84 20.26
CA PRO A 543 -32.87 8.92 21.01
C PRO A 543 -31.94 10.08 21.39
N THR A 544 -30.63 9.86 21.48
CA THR A 544 -29.64 10.90 21.81
C THR A 544 -28.97 11.55 20.59
N LEU A 545 -29.41 11.23 19.37
CA LEU A 545 -28.81 11.74 18.14
C LEU A 545 -28.85 13.27 18.11
N SER A 546 -27.68 13.90 18.06
CA SER A 546 -27.53 15.36 18.08
C SER A 546 -26.83 15.92 16.85
N THR A 547 -26.05 15.10 16.14
CA THR A 547 -25.23 15.54 15.02
C THR A 547 -25.42 14.62 13.82
N LEU A 548 -25.74 15.21 12.67
CA LEU A 548 -25.79 14.53 11.38
C LEU A 548 -24.67 15.07 10.49
N VAL A 549 -23.91 14.18 9.85
CA VAL A 549 -22.90 14.53 8.85
C VAL A 549 -23.30 13.89 7.52
N LEU A 550 -23.51 14.72 6.51
CA LEU A 550 -23.99 14.33 5.19
C LEU A 550 -22.93 14.66 4.13
N HIS A 551 -22.27 13.63 3.62
CA HIS A 551 -21.33 13.74 2.51
C HIS A 551 -22.07 13.78 1.17
N LYS A 552 -21.50 14.50 0.20
CA LYS A 552 -22.03 14.52 -1.17
C LYS A 552 -21.82 13.14 -1.81
N PRO A 553 -22.81 12.58 -2.51
CA PRO A 553 -22.59 11.46 -3.43
C PRO A 553 -21.50 11.79 -4.45
N GLN A 554 -20.57 10.88 -4.71
CA GLN A 554 -19.64 11.06 -5.82
C GLN A 554 -20.42 11.00 -7.15
N ASP A 555 -20.12 11.92 -8.08
CA ASP A 555 -20.57 11.83 -9.46
C ASP A 555 -19.70 10.76 -10.14
N ILE A 556 -20.02 9.48 -9.91
CA ILE A 556 -19.21 8.37 -10.44
C ILE A 556 -19.50 8.24 -11.95
N ASP A 557 -18.63 8.78 -12.79
CA ASP A 557 -18.61 8.56 -14.25
C ASP A 557 -18.17 7.12 -14.62
N TYR A 558 -17.69 6.34 -13.65
CA TYR A 558 -17.38 4.92 -13.82
C TYR A 558 -18.63 4.05 -13.67
N PRO A 559 -18.76 2.96 -14.44
CA PRO A 559 -19.79 1.96 -14.19
C PRO A 559 -19.50 1.28 -12.86
N HIS A 560 -20.04 1.84 -11.77
CA HIS A 560 -20.13 1.14 -10.51
C HIS A 560 -20.81 -0.21 -10.79
N PRO A 561 -20.42 -1.32 -10.17
CA PRO A 561 -21.13 -2.60 -10.34
C PRO A 561 -22.63 -2.52 -9.98
N PHE A 562 -23.05 -1.52 -9.19
CA PHE A 562 -24.47 -1.16 -8.93
C PHE A 562 -25.09 -0.20 -9.95
N SER A 563 -24.34 0.24 -10.97
CA SER A 563 -24.84 0.93 -12.17
C SER A 563 -26.05 0.19 -12.75
N HIS A 564 -26.13 -1.12 -12.60
CA HIS A 564 -27.27 -1.92 -13.08
C HIS A 564 -28.57 -1.69 -12.30
N MET A 565 -28.52 -1.33 -11.01
CA MET A 565 -29.69 -0.83 -10.27
C MET A 565 -30.04 0.60 -10.72
N TYR A 566 -29.03 1.45 -10.94
CA TYR A 566 -29.23 2.80 -11.49
C TYR A 566 -29.63 2.83 -12.98
N LYS A 567 -29.46 1.73 -13.72
CA LYS A 567 -29.88 1.59 -15.12
C LYS A 567 -31.40 1.52 -15.26
N ASN A 568 -32.14 1.23 -14.18
CA ASN A 568 -33.59 1.28 -14.19
C ASN A 568 -34.14 2.69 -13.94
N LEU A 569 -33.37 3.57 -13.28
CA LEU A 569 -33.65 5.01 -13.17
C LEU A 569 -33.02 5.76 -14.35
N GLN A 570 -33.44 5.41 -15.57
CA GLN A 570 -32.97 6.03 -16.82
C GLN A 570 -33.54 7.43 -17.07
N PHE A 571 -34.45 7.91 -16.23
CA PHE A 571 -35.12 9.20 -16.39
C PHE A 571 -34.69 10.21 -15.31
N PRO A 572 -34.15 11.38 -15.69
CA PRO A 572 -33.80 12.45 -14.75
C PRO A 572 -34.97 12.90 -13.86
N GLU A 573 -36.20 12.77 -14.35
CA GLU A 573 -37.43 13.15 -13.65
C GLU A 573 -37.71 12.25 -12.44
N GLU A 574 -37.50 10.94 -12.53
CA GLU A 574 -37.69 9.99 -11.42
C GLU A 574 -36.69 10.23 -10.28
N ARG A 575 -35.43 10.55 -10.63
CA ARG A 575 -34.41 10.92 -9.63
C ARG A 575 -34.74 12.24 -8.93
N GLU A 576 -35.36 13.17 -9.64
CA GLU A 576 -35.77 14.44 -9.05
C GLU A 576 -36.94 14.25 -8.07
N GLU A 577 -37.90 13.40 -8.39
CA GLU A 577 -39.00 13.03 -7.48
C GLU A 577 -38.49 12.30 -6.24
N LEU A 578 -37.63 11.27 -6.39
CA LEU A 578 -37.02 10.58 -5.24
C LEU A 578 -36.25 11.52 -4.32
N ARG A 579 -35.56 12.53 -4.89
CA ARG A 579 -34.88 13.56 -4.09
C ARG A 579 -35.85 14.45 -3.32
N LYS A 580 -37.02 14.75 -3.88
CA LYS A 580 -38.07 15.53 -3.18
C LYS A 580 -38.69 14.71 -2.06
N GLU A 581 -38.97 13.42 -2.30
CA GLU A 581 -39.47 12.49 -1.28
C GLU A 581 -38.46 12.37 -0.13
N LEU A 582 -37.19 12.10 -0.45
CA LEU A 582 -36.12 12.07 0.54
C LEU A 582 -36.02 13.38 1.32
N ALA A 583 -36.12 14.52 0.63
CA ALA A 583 -36.07 15.83 1.27
C ALA A 583 -37.25 16.04 2.24
N ALA A 584 -38.44 15.58 1.88
CA ALA A 584 -39.61 15.64 2.74
C ALA A 584 -39.43 14.76 3.98
N SER A 585 -39.05 13.49 3.82
CA SER A 585 -38.79 12.57 4.95
C SER A 585 -37.69 13.09 5.87
N PHE A 586 -36.61 13.67 5.31
CA PHE A 586 -35.54 14.28 6.10
C PHE A 586 -36.04 15.44 6.97
N LEU A 587 -36.79 16.37 6.38
CA LEU A 587 -37.31 17.54 7.11
C LEU A 587 -38.36 17.13 8.14
N GLU A 588 -39.21 16.16 7.82
CA GLU A 588 -40.19 15.60 8.76
C GLU A 588 -39.49 14.94 9.96
N ALA A 589 -38.43 14.16 9.73
CA ALA A 589 -37.64 13.57 10.82
C ALA A 589 -37.05 14.63 11.74
N LEU A 590 -36.50 15.72 11.21
CA LEU A 590 -36.01 16.84 12.03
C LEU A 590 -37.13 17.48 12.87
N GLN A 591 -38.29 17.74 12.26
CA GLN A 591 -39.44 18.37 12.93
C GLN A 591 -40.03 17.49 14.03
N ILE A 592 -40.25 16.20 13.76
CA ILE A 592 -40.80 15.25 14.73
C ILE A 592 -39.87 15.16 15.93
N ARG A 593 -38.55 15.08 15.70
CA ARG A 593 -37.54 15.04 16.76
C ARG A 593 -37.50 16.30 17.60
N GLU A 594 -37.61 17.47 16.98
CA GLU A 594 -37.72 18.74 17.70
C GLU A 594 -39.01 18.80 18.56
N MET A 595 -40.16 18.47 17.98
CA MET A 595 -41.46 18.49 18.66
C MET A 595 -41.52 17.53 19.86
N LYS A 596 -40.83 16.40 19.79
CA LYS A 596 -40.78 15.38 20.84
C LYS A 596 -39.61 15.58 21.82
N GLY A 597 -38.85 16.66 21.70
CA GLY A 597 -37.84 17.05 22.68
C GLY A 597 -36.47 16.37 22.54
N ALA A 598 -36.18 15.74 21.40
CA ALA A 598 -34.87 15.15 21.08
C ALA A 598 -34.29 15.68 19.74
N PRO A 599 -34.13 17.01 19.59
CA PRO A 599 -33.74 17.62 18.32
C PRO A 599 -32.31 17.23 17.91
N VAL A 600 -32.10 17.07 16.59
CA VAL A 600 -30.77 17.16 16.00
C VAL A 600 -30.33 18.62 16.10
N LYS A 601 -29.13 18.87 16.65
CA LYS A 601 -28.63 20.22 16.96
C LYS A 601 -27.72 20.76 15.87
N GLU A 602 -26.91 19.87 15.29
CA GLU A 602 -25.91 20.22 14.28
C GLU A 602 -26.06 19.34 13.03
N LEU A 603 -26.06 19.98 11.87
CA LEU A 603 -26.08 19.33 10.57
C LEU A 603 -24.86 19.79 9.77
N TYR A 604 -23.94 18.88 9.48
CA TYR A 604 -22.79 19.14 8.62
C TYR A 604 -23.07 18.63 7.21
N VAL A 605 -22.94 19.50 6.22
CA VAL A 605 -23.29 19.21 4.83
C VAL A 605 -22.08 19.45 3.94
N GLY A 606 -21.69 18.44 3.15
CA GLY A 606 -20.58 18.59 2.22
C GLY A 606 -20.80 19.78 1.27
N LYS A 607 -19.80 20.64 1.09
CA LYS A 607 -19.90 21.90 0.35
C LYS A 607 -20.45 21.77 -1.07
N GLY A 608 -20.26 20.61 -1.70
CA GLY A 608 -20.83 20.32 -3.02
C GLY A 608 -22.37 20.28 -3.07
N MET A 609 -23.05 20.21 -1.92
CA MET A 609 -24.51 20.24 -1.81
C MET A 609 -25.05 21.60 -1.34
N SER A 610 -24.19 22.60 -1.05
CA SER A 610 -24.63 23.86 -0.42
C SER A 610 -25.63 24.68 -1.24
N GLY A 611 -25.75 24.40 -2.54
CA GLY A 611 -26.71 25.05 -3.43
C GLY A 611 -28.12 24.45 -3.41
N TRP A 612 -28.36 23.36 -2.69
CA TRP A 612 -29.66 22.67 -2.70
C TRP A 612 -30.66 23.37 -1.76
N GLU A 613 -31.90 23.59 -2.24
CA GLU A 613 -32.93 24.36 -1.52
C GLU A 613 -33.36 23.71 -0.20
N ILE A 614 -33.22 22.39 -0.04
CA ILE A 614 -33.56 21.67 1.20
C ILE A 614 -32.82 22.23 2.41
N TRP A 615 -31.56 22.64 2.27
CA TRP A 615 -30.75 23.08 3.40
C TRP A 615 -31.25 24.41 3.99
N LYS A 616 -31.84 25.29 3.18
CA LYS A 616 -32.47 26.53 3.68
C LYS A 616 -33.70 26.25 4.54
N HIS A 617 -34.39 25.14 4.28
CA HIS A 617 -35.52 24.70 5.11
C HIS A 617 -35.00 24.03 6.39
N ALA A 618 -33.94 23.22 6.29
CA ALA A 618 -33.29 22.60 7.44
C ALA A 618 -32.70 23.64 8.42
N GLU A 619 -32.16 24.76 7.93
CA GLU A 619 -31.66 25.88 8.76
C GLU A 619 -32.70 26.47 9.72
N GLN A 620 -33.99 26.25 9.46
CA GLN A 620 -35.07 26.67 10.37
C GLN A 620 -35.22 25.75 11.59
N LEU A 621 -34.69 24.53 11.51
CA LEU A 621 -34.87 23.45 12.49
C LEU A 621 -33.54 23.05 13.16
N VAL A 622 -32.41 23.18 12.46
CA VAL A 622 -31.09 22.71 12.89
C VAL A 622 -29.98 23.67 12.44
N THR A 623 -28.87 23.73 13.19
CA THR A 623 -27.71 24.53 12.78
C THR A 623 -26.97 23.83 11.64
N VAL A 624 -26.99 24.43 10.44
CA VAL A 624 -26.33 23.87 9.25
C VAL A 624 -24.92 24.46 9.07
N THR A 625 -23.92 23.59 8.89
CA THR A 625 -22.53 23.96 8.61
C THR A 625 -22.03 23.27 7.35
N TYR A 626 -21.43 24.01 6.43
CA TYR A 626 -20.86 23.46 5.21
C TYR A 626 -19.36 23.19 5.36
N PHE A 627 -18.90 22.01 4.92
CA PHE A 627 -17.49 21.59 4.99
C PHE A 627 -16.87 21.31 3.62
#